data_AF-A0A931FGK8-F1
#
_entry.id   AF-A0A931FGK8-F1
#
_cell.length_a   1.000
_cell.length_b   1.000
_cell.length_c   1.000
_cell.angle_alpha   90.00
_cell.angle_beta   90.00
_cell.angle_gamma   90.00
#
_symmetry.space_group_name_H-M   'P 1'
#
loop_
_entity.id
_entity.type
_entity.pdbx_description
1 polymer ?
#
loop_
_entity_poly.entity_id
_entity_poly.type
_entity_poly.pdbx_seq_one_letter_code
_entity_poly.pdbx_strand_id
1 'polypeptide(L)'
;MLILLLPLLSLFNFSTPHSAPIELKGYFRCRESLIEGTQDALVCYAPTQGGCNAGRVILAYERRHSQAGRKPMFDIADTVQVRVSAQRRAVAIARCTAGGKSRQYFVVFDATATGARPHLSHIVQAWGVNTKGRLTPVAVKTIQCANEDFSSN
;
A
#
# COMPACT_ATOMS: atom_id res chain seq x y z
N MET A 1 20.84 -52.39 30.56
CA MET A 1 21.03 -50.94 30.78
C MET A 1 21.42 -50.35 29.43
N LEU A 2 20.53 -49.87 28.58
CA LEU A 2 19.59 -48.74 28.64
C LEU A 2 20.24 -47.38 29.01
N ILE A 3 20.17 -46.48 28.02
CA ILE A 3 20.31 -45.01 27.98
C ILE A 3 21.70 -44.39 28.23
N LEU A 4 22.15 -43.31 27.54
CA LEU A 4 21.41 -42.26 26.81
C LEU A 4 22.36 -41.55 25.81
N LEU A 5 22.03 -41.59 24.51
CA LEU A 5 22.57 -40.65 23.50
C LEU A 5 21.92 -39.29 23.73
N LEU A 6 22.69 -38.28 24.15
CA LEU A 6 22.24 -36.89 24.12
C LEU A 6 22.40 -36.33 22.70
N PRO A 7 21.34 -35.85 22.03
CA PRO A 7 21.51 -34.94 20.91
C PRO A 7 21.76 -33.54 21.46
N LEU A 8 22.91 -32.95 21.10
CA LEU A 8 23.11 -31.50 21.23
C LEU A 8 22.07 -30.79 20.36
N LEU A 9 20.98 -30.35 20.97
CA LEU A 9 20.03 -29.42 20.39
C LEU A 9 20.78 -28.12 20.06
N SER A 10 21.03 -27.93 18.77
CA SER A 10 21.56 -26.68 18.23
C SER A 10 20.49 -25.60 18.38
N LEU A 11 20.63 -24.79 19.42
CA LEU A 11 19.88 -23.53 19.62
C LEU A 11 20.39 -22.50 18.60
N PHE A 12 20.01 -22.65 17.33
CA PHE A 12 20.06 -21.54 16.39
C PHE A 12 18.85 -20.64 16.67
N ASN A 13 19.01 -19.72 17.61
CA ASN A 13 18.18 -18.52 17.69
C ASN A 13 18.44 -17.70 16.43
N PHE A 14 17.71 -18.01 15.36
CA PHE A 14 17.56 -17.08 14.24
C PHE A 14 16.70 -15.92 14.73
N SER A 15 17.32 -14.96 15.42
CA SER A 15 16.77 -13.62 15.50
C SER A 15 16.67 -13.12 14.06
N THR A 16 15.47 -13.16 13.50
CA THR A 16 15.20 -12.62 12.17
C THR A 16 15.68 -11.17 12.17
N PRO A 17 16.64 -10.79 11.31
CA PRO A 17 17.11 -9.41 11.26
C PRO A 17 15.90 -8.53 10.95
N HIS A 18 15.53 -7.67 11.90
CA HIS A 18 14.58 -6.60 11.65
C HIS A 18 15.25 -5.67 10.64
N SER A 19 14.76 -5.67 9.40
CA SER A 19 15.19 -4.71 8.40
C SER A 19 15.04 -3.30 8.98
N ALA A 20 16.06 -2.45 8.81
CA ALA A 20 16.01 -1.08 9.27
C ALA A 20 14.76 -0.37 8.69
N PRO A 21 14.11 0.52 9.46
CA PRO A 21 12.97 1.29 8.97
C PRO A 21 13.30 2.02 7.66
N ILE A 22 12.37 2.01 6.71
CA ILE A 22 12.55 2.76 5.46
C ILE A 22 12.27 4.24 5.75
N GLU A 23 13.30 5.08 5.63
CA GLU A 23 13.16 6.52 5.79
C GLU A 23 13.06 7.23 4.44
N LEU A 24 12.04 8.08 4.27
CA LEU A 24 11.92 8.98 3.13
C LEU A 24 12.55 10.33 3.48
N LYS A 25 13.52 10.78 2.68
CA LYS A 25 14.20 12.07 2.88
C LYS A 25 13.38 13.23 2.29
N GLY A 26 12.65 13.96 3.14
CA GLY A 26 11.89 15.19 2.80
C GLY A 26 10.42 15.16 3.26
N TYR A 27 9.70 16.28 3.11
CA TYR A 27 8.28 16.37 3.51
C TYR A 27 7.37 16.11 2.31
N PHE A 28 6.67 14.99 2.36
CA PHE A 28 5.85 14.49 1.28
C PHE A 28 4.62 13.87 1.93
N ARG A 29 3.38 14.21 1.57
CA ARG A 29 2.15 13.39 1.72
C ARG A 29 1.07 14.03 0.85
N CYS A 30 0.39 13.24 0.03
CA CYS A 30 -0.73 13.73 -0.79
C CYS A 30 -2.07 13.13 -0.38
N ARG A 31 -2.07 11.85 0.01
CA ARG A 31 -3.27 11.08 0.34
C ARG A 31 -2.86 9.88 1.19
N GLU A 32 -3.72 9.53 2.13
CA GLU A 32 -3.55 8.41 3.04
C GLU A 32 -4.91 7.73 3.24
N SER A 33 -4.90 6.41 3.43
CA SER A 33 -6.08 5.66 3.81
C SER A 33 -5.71 4.46 4.68
N LEU A 34 -6.50 4.23 5.74
CA LEU A 34 -6.36 3.04 6.57
C LEU A 34 -6.94 1.83 5.84
N ILE A 35 -6.20 0.72 5.87
CA ILE A 35 -6.63 -0.54 5.29
C ILE A 35 -7.72 -1.15 6.19
N GLU A 36 -8.91 -1.31 5.62
CA GLU A 36 -10.08 -1.85 6.30
C GLU A 36 -9.80 -3.20 6.98
N GLY A 37 -10.29 -3.36 8.20
CA GLY A 37 -10.03 -4.56 9.02
C GLY A 37 -8.61 -4.64 9.61
N THR A 38 -7.78 -3.62 9.38
CA THR A 38 -6.44 -3.48 9.97
C THR A 38 -6.27 -2.09 10.58
N GLN A 39 -5.12 -1.85 11.21
CA GLN A 39 -4.72 -0.50 11.62
C GLN A 39 -3.60 0.07 10.76
N ASP A 40 -3.23 -0.62 9.68
CA ASP A 40 -2.18 -0.23 8.75
C ASP A 40 -2.70 0.76 7.70
N ALA A 41 -1.80 1.41 6.96
CA ALA A 41 -2.15 2.45 6.00
C ALA A 41 -1.49 2.27 4.63
N LEU A 42 -2.19 2.75 3.60
CA LEU A 42 -1.62 3.08 2.29
C LEU A 42 -1.39 4.59 2.25
N VAL A 43 -0.18 5.01 1.86
CA VAL A 43 0.19 6.43 1.80
C VAL A 43 0.86 6.75 0.48
N CYS A 44 0.44 7.86 -0.15
CA CYS A 44 1.09 8.40 -1.33
C CYS A 44 1.98 9.59 -0.95
N TYR A 45 3.23 9.52 -1.40
CA TYR A 45 4.28 10.49 -1.18
C TYR A 45 4.72 11.09 -2.51
N ALA A 46 4.74 12.43 -2.65
CA ALA A 46 5.28 13.09 -3.84
C ALA A 46 6.26 14.21 -3.45
N PRO A 47 7.42 14.34 -4.14
CA PRO A 47 8.42 15.35 -3.87
C PRO A 47 8.17 16.72 -4.50
N THR A 48 7.02 16.90 -5.15
CA THR A 48 6.68 18.11 -5.89
C THR A 48 5.39 18.74 -5.36
N GLN A 49 5.26 20.06 -5.50
CA GLN A 49 4.04 20.80 -5.12
C GLN A 49 2.78 20.38 -5.91
N GLY A 50 2.93 19.72 -7.07
CA GLY A 50 1.80 19.25 -7.90
C GLY A 50 1.00 18.07 -7.33
N GLY A 51 1.34 17.59 -6.12
CA GLY A 51 0.70 16.43 -5.50
C GLY A 51 0.99 15.11 -6.22
N CYS A 52 0.22 14.07 -5.91
CA CYS A 52 0.47 12.70 -6.40
C CYS A 52 -0.11 12.44 -7.80
N ASN A 53 -0.35 13.49 -8.58
CA ASN A 53 -0.91 13.43 -9.92
C ASN A 53 0.12 13.73 -11.02
N ALA A 54 1.36 14.05 -10.66
CA ALA A 54 2.40 14.35 -11.63
C ALA A 54 3.79 13.99 -11.11
N GLY A 55 4.67 13.64 -12.05
CA GLY A 55 6.08 13.42 -11.75
C GLY A 55 6.35 12.11 -11.03
N ARG A 56 7.26 12.14 -10.06
CA ARG A 56 7.66 10.97 -9.28
C ARG A 56 6.74 10.85 -8.06
N VAL A 57 6.08 9.71 -7.89
CA VAL A 57 5.26 9.39 -6.72
C VAL A 57 5.82 8.13 -6.08
N ILE A 58 5.87 8.10 -4.75
CA ILE A 58 6.22 6.94 -3.95
C ILE A 58 4.93 6.45 -3.30
N LEU A 59 4.58 5.21 -3.59
CA LEU A 59 3.50 4.48 -2.94
C LEU A 59 4.11 3.77 -1.74
N ALA A 60 3.51 3.91 -0.57
CA ALA A 60 4.01 3.31 0.65
C ALA A 60 2.92 2.50 1.35
N TYR A 61 3.32 1.36 1.91
CA TYR A 61 2.54 0.64 2.89
C TYR A 61 3.16 0.87 4.26
N GLU A 62 2.37 1.43 5.17
CA GLU A 62 2.78 1.74 6.54
C GLU A 62 2.12 0.78 7.52
N ARG A 63 2.94 0.17 8.37
CA ARG A 63 2.45 -0.66 9.46
C ARG A 63 2.30 0.18 10.71
N ARG A 64 1.19 0.01 11.40
CA ARG A 64 1.02 0.65 12.69
C ARG A 64 1.72 -0.16 13.77
N HIS A 65 2.62 0.49 14.49
CA HIS A 65 3.34 -0.05 15.63
C HIS A 65 3.03 0.78 16.86
N SER A 66 1.79 0.73 17.36
CA SER A 66 1.43 1.40 18.62
C SER A 66 0.67 0.48 19.55
N GLN A 67 1.03 0.52 20.82
CA GLN A 67 0.25 -0.10 21.90
C GLN A 67 -0.96 0.77 22.28
N ALA A 68 -2.00 0.13 22.82
CA ALA A 68 -3.20 0.80 23.30
C ALA A 68 -2.85 1.91 24.31
N GLY A 69 -3.51 3.07 24.21
CA GLY A 69 -3.31 4.21 25.10
C GLY A 69 -2.14 5.14 24.73
N ARG A 70 -1.43 4.90 23.62
CA ARG A 70 -0.39 5.79 23.10
C ARG A 70 -0.77 6.35 21.72
N LYS A 71 -0.16 7.47 21.36
CA LYS A 71 -0.28 8.04 20.01
C LYS A 71 0.14 6.97 18.98
N PRO A 72 -0.63 6.76 17.90
CA PRO A 72 -0.25 5.87 16.82
C PRO A 72 1.13 6.22 16.26
N MET A 73 1.96 5.20 16.05
CA MET A 73 3.23 5.29 15.33
C MET A 73 3.14 4.39 14.10
N PHE A 74 3.74 4.83 13.01
CA PHE A 74 3.69 4.17 11.72
C PHE A 74 5.11 4.06 11.15
N ASP A 75 5.46 2.86 10.69
CA ASP A 75 6.72 2.59 10.02
C ASP A 75 6.45 2.20 8.56
N ILE A 76 7.25 2.73 7.64
CA ILE A 76 7.16 2.37 6.22
C ILE A 76 7.73 0.95 6.06
N ALA A 77 6.84 0.00 5.77
CA ALA A 77 7.18 -1.41 5.63
C ALA A 77 7.55 -1.80 4.20
N ASP A 78 7.01 -1.08 3.21
CA ASP A 78 7.39 -1.26 1.81
C ASP A 78 7.09 -0.02 0.97
N THR A 79 7.83 0.14 -0.13
CA THR A 79 7.61 1.25 -1.08
C THR A 79 7.71 0.80 -2.52
N VAL A 80 6.98 1.49 -3.39
CA VAL A 80 7.11 1.40 -4.85
C VAL A 80 7.20 2.81 -5.41
N GLN A 81 8.17 3.05 -6.29
CA GLN A 81 8.26 4.32 -7.00
C GLN A 81 7.54 4.21 -8.36
N VAL A 82 6.66 5.16 -8.63
CA VAL A 82 5.92 5.26 -9.90
C VAL A 82 6.17 6.63 -10.53
N ARG A 83 6.13 6.69 -11.86
CA ARG A 83 6.20 7.95 -12.61
C ARG A 83 4.86 8.23 -13.26
N VAL A 84 4.19 9.28 -12.80
CA VAL A 84 2.91 9.74 -13.33
C VAL A 84 3.22 10.79 -14.40
N SER A 85 2.95 10.46 -15.67
CA SER A 85 3.09 11.42 -16.76
C SER A 85 2.08 12.55 -16.58
N ALA A 86 2.54 13.80 -16.64
CA ALA A 86 1.75 14.99 -16.30
C ALA A 86 0.49 15.20 -17.17
N GLN A 87 0.37 14.54 -18.31
CA GLN A 87 -0.83 14.61 -19.13
C GLN A 87 -1.76 13.44 -18.80
N ARG A 88 -2.83 13.76 -18.07
CA ARG A 88 -4.06 12.96 -17.90
C ARG A 88 -3.96 11.69 -17.06
N ARG A 89 -2.89 11.47 -16.29
CA ARG A 89 -2.85 10.35 -15.33
C ARG A 89 -2.93 10.86 -13.90
N ALA A 90 -3.65 10.12 -13.05
CA ALA A 90 -3.73 10.38 -11.63
C ALA A 90 -3.48 9.11 -10.83
N VAL A 91 -3.11 9.28 -9.55
CA VAL A 91 -3.00 8.19 -8.58
C VAL A 91 -4.10 8.34 -7.55
N ALA A 92 -4.82 7.27 -7.28
CA ALA A 92 -5.76 7.18 -6.16
C ALA A 92 -5.44 5.97 -5.29
N ILE A 93 -5.78 6.09 -4.01
CA ILE A 93 -6.08 4.94 -3.17
C ILE A 93 -7.58 4.73 -3.34
N ALA A 94 -7.98 3.55 -3.81
CA ALA A 94 -9.37 3.25 -4.10
C ALA A 94 -9.77 1.90 -3.53
N ARG A 95 -11.00 1.79 -3.05
CA ARG A 95 -11.63 0.50 -2.77
C ARG A 95 -11.94 -0.24 -4.08
N CYS A 96 -11.42 -1.45 -4.21
CA CYS A 96 -11.65 -2.31 -5.38
C CYS A 96 -12.07 -3.72 -4.98
N THR A 97 -12.92 -4.34 -5.79
CA THR A 97 -13.29 -5.74 -5.67
C THR A 97 -12.39 -6.59 -6.55
N ALA A 98 -11.76 -7.63 -5.97
CA ALA A 98 -10.95 -8.62 -6.67
C ALA A 98 -11.35 -10.03 -6.19
N GLY A 99 -11.78 -10.90 -7.11
CA GLY A 99 -12.22 -12.26 -6.74
C GLY A 99 -13.31 -12.29 -5.67
N GLY A 100 -14.27 -11.36 -5.75
CA GLY A 100 -15.38 -11.23 -4.80
C GLY A 100 -15.04 -10.58 -3.45
N LYS A 101 -13.78 -10.14 -3.24
CA LYS A 101 -13.35 -9.48 -1.99
C LYS A 101 -13.02 -8.01 -2.24
N SER A 102 -13.60 -7.14 -1.43
CA SER A 102 -13.28 -5.71 -1.40
C SER A 102 -11.96 -5.48 -0.65
N ARG A 103 -11.04 -4.73 -1.24
CA ARG A 103 -9.75 -4.33 -0.66
C ARG A 103 -9.33 -2.97 -1.20
N GLN A 104 -8.44 -2.28 -0.50
CA GLN A 104 -7.85 -1.04 -1.00
C GLN A 104 -6.63 -1.32 -1.87
N TYR A 105 -6.50 -0.55 -2.95
CA TYR A 105 -5.37 -0.61 -3.88
C TYR A 105 -4.91 0.80 -4.20
N PHE A 106 -3.64 0.94 -4.54
CA PHE A 106 -3.19 2.06 -5.35
C PHE A 106 -3.58 1.81 -6.80
N VAL A 107 -4.14 2.81 -7.46
CA VAL A 107 -4.48 2.75 -8.88
C VAL A 107 -3.96 3.96 -9.60
N VAL A 108 -3.31 3.72 -10.74
CA VAL A 108 -3.02 4.76 -11.74
C VAL A 108 -4.06 4.63 -12.83
N PHE A 109 -4.75 5.72 -13.14
CA PHE A 109 -5.85 5.74 -14.10
C PHE A 109 -5.81 7.01 -14.93
N ASP A 110 -6.55 7.01 -16.04
CA ASP A 110 -6.75 8.21 -16.86
C ASP A 110 -7.75 9.15 -16.15
N ALA A 111 -7.27 10.31 -15.71
CA ALA A 111 -8.05 11.32 -15.02
C ALA A 111 -9.09 12.01 -15.91
N THR A 112 -9.02 11.88 -17.24
CA THR A 112 -10.09 12.34 -18.14
C THR A 112 -11.22 11.32 -18.26
N ALA A 113 -10.99 10.09 -17.79
CA ALA A 113 -11.98 9.03 -17.76
C ALA A 113 -12.77 8.98 -16.43
N THR A 114 -12.58 9.97 -15.55
CA THR A 114 -13.47 10.21 -14.40
C THR A 114 -14.65 11.05 -14.87
N GLY A 115 -15.81 10.41 -14.96
CA GLY A 115 -17.08 11.07 -15.24
C GLY A 115 -18.13 10.61 -14.23
N ALA A 116 -19.42 10.71 -14.58
CA ALA A 116 -20.53 10.28 -13.73
C ALA A 116 -20.66 8.75 -13.52
N ARG A 117 -19.54 8.03 -13.55
CA ARG A 117 -19.46 6.57 -13.51
C ARG A 117 -19.23 6.12 -12.07
N PRO A 118 -19.88 5.03 -11.63
CA PRO A 118 -19.70 4.47 -10.28
C PRO A 118 -18.31 3.84 -10.07
N HIS A 119 -17.56 3.60 -11.15
CA HIS A 119 -16.26 2.95 -11.11
C HIS A 119 -15.22 3.75 -11.87
N LEU A 120 -13.98 3.68 -11.39
CA LEU A 120 -12.82 4.19 -12.12
C LEU A 120 -12.67 3.40 -13.42
N SER A 121 -12.55 4.11 -14.52
CA SER A 121 -12.33 3.52 -15.84
C SER A 121 -10.91 3.81 -16.32
N HIS A 122 -10.40 2.98 -17.24
CA HIS A 122 -9.05 3.12 -17.80
C HIS A 122 -7.92 3.08 -16.74
N ILE A 123 -8.03 2.14 -15.79
CA ILE A 123 -6.93 1.83 -14.86
C ILE A 123 -5.80 1.20 -15.66
N VAL A 124 -4.62 1.81 -15.61
CA VAL A 124 -3.43 1.36 -16.35
C VAL A 124 -2.52 0.51 -15.48
N GLN A 125 -2.45 0.79 -14.19
CA GLN A 125 -1.61 0.07 -13.23
C GLN A 125 -2.30 0.05 -11.87
N ALA A 126 -2.07 -1.03 -11.11
CA ALA A 126 -2.55 -1.13 -9.75
C ALA A 126 -1.56 -1.90 -8.88
N TRP A 127 -1.53 -1.54 -7.59
CA TRP A 127 -0.74 -2.23 -6.58
C TRP A 127 -1.62 -2.51 -5.36
N GLY A 128 -1.52 -3.74 -4.86
CA GLY A 128 -2.13 -4.16 -3.61
C GLY A 128 -1.07 -4.64 -2.63
N VAL A 129 -1.45 -4.74 -1.37
CA VAL A 129 -0.60 -5.31 -0.33
C VAL A 129 -0.87 -6.81 -0.24
N ASN A 130 0.18 -7.61 -0.41
CA ASN A 130 0.08 -9.05 -0.26
C ASN A 130 0.11 -9.47 1.22
N THR A 131 -0.05 -10.76 1.50
CA THR A 131 -0.08 -11.31 2.87
C THR A 131 1.22 -11.14 3.67
N LYS A 132 2.33 -10.81 3.00
CA LYS A 132 3.62 -10.51 3.63
C LYS A 132 3.81 -9.00 3.88
N GLY A 133 2.79 -8.18 3.62
CA GLY A 133 2.87 -6.74 3.75
C GLY A 133 3.80 -6.11 2.72
N ARG A 134 3.79 -6.61 1.48
CA ARG A 134 4.59 -6.07 0.36
C ARG A 134 3.66 -5.53 -0.72
N LEU A 135 4.04 -4.41 -1.32
CA LEU A 135 3.35 -3.81 -2.44
C LEU A 135 3.66 -4.60 -3.71
N THR A 136 2.63 -5.22 -4.27
CA THR A 136 2.77 -6.05 -5.47
C THR A 136 1.87 -5.55 -6.59
N PRO A 137 2.35 -5.51 -7.85
CA PRO A 137 1.50 -5.21 -8.99
C PRO A 137 0.32 -6.19 -9.07
N VAL A 138 -0.85 -5.67 -9.42
CA VAL A 138 -2.06 -6.46 -9.61
C VAL A 138 -2.54 -6.29 -11.05
N ALA A 139 -2.97 -7.39 -11.66
CA ALA A 139 -3.52 -7.35 -13.00
C ALA A 139 -4.81 -6.52 -13.02
N VAL A 140 -4.81 -5.39 -13.72
CA VAL A 140 -5.95 -4.44 -13.72
C VAL A 140 -7.28 -5.07 -14.14
N LYS A 141 -7.25 -6.07 -15.03
CA LYS A 141 -8.43 -6.83 -15.47
C LYS A 141 -9.09 -7.67 -14.38
N THR A 142 -8.42 -7.85 -13.24
CA THR A 142 -8.90 -8.68 -12.11
C THR A 142 -9.53 -7.85 -11.00
N ILE A 143 -9.53 -6.52 -11.13
CA ILE A 143 -10.03 -5.60 -10.13
C ILE A 143 -11.08 -4.67 -10.74
N GLN A 144 -12.06 -4.30 -9.94
CA GLN A 144 -13.04 -3.26 -10.26
C GLN A 144 -13.05 -2.25 -9.12
N CYS A 145 -12.63 -1.01 -9.39
CA CYS A 145 -12.45 0.01 -8.37
C CYS A 145 -13.62 0.99 -8.36
N ALA A 146 -14.15 1.28 -7.18
CA ALA A 146 -15.14 2.32 -7.00
C ALA A 146 -14.55 3.69 -7.34
N ASN A 147 -15.38 4.56 -7.92
CA ASN A 147 -15.08 5.97 -8.00
C ASN A 147 -15.59 6.63 -6.71
N GLU A 148 -14.68 6.94 -5.79
CA GLU A 148 -15.06 7.46 -4.45
C GLU A 148 -15.67 8.87 -4.50
N ASP A 149 -15.54 9.59 -5.61
CA ASP A 149 -16.27 10.85 -5.85
C ASP A 149 -17.80 10.63 -5.91
N PHE A 150 -18.26 9.39 -6.13
CA PHE A 150 -19.67 8.97 -6.07
C PHE A 150 -20.05 8.23 -4.79
N SER A 151 -19.09 7.90 -3.92
CA SER A 151 -19.40 7.28 -2.62
C SER A 151 -19.74 8.35 -1.58
N SER A 152 -20.76 9.15 -1.88
CA SER A 152 -21.43 10.01 -0.91
C SER A 152 -22.88 9.54 -0.81
N ASN A 153 -23.22 8.92 0.33
CA ASN A 153 -24.56 9.06 0.88
C ASN A 153 -24.62 10.40 1.61
#